data_AF-K1SZP6-F1
#
_entry.id   AF-K1SZP6-F1
#
_cell.length_a   1.000
_cell.length_b   1.000
_cell.length_c   1.000
_cell.angle_alpha   90.00
_cell.angle_beta   90.00
_cell.angle_gamma   90.00
#
_symmetry.space_group_name_H-M   'P 1'
#
loop_
_entity.id
_entity.type
_entity.pdbx_description
1 polymer ?
#
loop_
_entity_poly.entity_id
_entity_poly.type
_entity_poly.pdbx_seq_one_letter_code
_entity_poly.pdbx_strand_id
1 'polypeptide(L)'
;MKNLYTWVAAFLFVALAISVMACTSASSAGTVTVVDRPDIHAVNTNYMGYRAPLRPLNFIKLPVGNIRPEGWVRKFLELQRDGLTGHLGEISAWLEKDDNAWLTTGGDHGWEEVPYWLKGYSSLAYILNDPKMIEETKYWIEGVLPVASRTVIRPGQR
;
A
#
# COMPACT_ATOMS: atom_id res chain seq x y z
N MET A 1 -48.22 -31.49 -24.88
CA MET A 1 -47.91 -30.03 -25.05
C MET A 1 -48.28 -29.19 -23.82
N LYS A 2 -49.47 -29.35 -23.21
CA LYS A 2 -49.88 -28.59 -22.00
C LYS A 2 -48.89 -28.68 -20.83
N ASN A 3 -48.32 -29.87 -20.60
CA ASN A 3 -47.40 -30.12 -19.49
C ASN A 3 -46.06 -29.37 -19.64
N LEU A 4 -45.59 -29.17 -20.88
CA LEU A 4 -44.32 -28.46 -21.14
C LEU A 4 -44.46 -26.96 -20.81
N TYR A 5 -45.59 -26.35 -21.16
CA TYR A 5 -45.87 -24.95 -20.82
C TYR A 5 -45.99 -24.73 -19.31
N THR A 6 -46.59 -25.66 -18.57
CA THR A 6 -46.65 -25.57 -17.11
C THR A 6 -45.28 -25.69 -16.44
N TRP A 7 -44.40 -26.56 -16.94
CA TRP A 7 -43.03 -26.68 -16.42
C TRP A 7 -42.19 -25.42 -16.73
N VAL A 8 -42.28 -24.88 -17.95
CA VAL A 8 -41.57 -23.65 -18.34
C VAL A 8 -42.06 -22.45 -17.54
N ALA A 9 -43.37 -22.31 -17.34
CA ALA A 9 -43.95 -21.25 -16.51
C ALA A 9 -43.50 -21.35 -15.05
N ALA A 10 -43.46 -22.56 -14.48
CA ALA A 10 -42.95 -22.78 -13.13
C ALA A 10 -41.47 -22.42 -13.00
N PHE A 11 -40.62 -22.79 -13.96
CA PHE A 11 -39.20 -22.42 -13.97
C PHE A 11 -38.98 -20.91 -14.08
N LEU A 12 -39.73 -20.23 -14.95
CA LEU A 12 -39.64 -18.76 -15.07
C LEU A 12 -40.10 -18.05 -13.79
N PHE A 13 -41.14 -18.57 -13.13
CA PHE A 13 -41.63 -18.01 -11.88
C PHE A 13 -40.61 -18.19 -10.74
N VAL A 14 -39.97 -19.36 -10.66
CA VAL A 14 -38.90 -19.62 -9.69
C VAL A 14 -37.66 -18.75 -9.98
N ALA A 15 -37.25 -18.61 -11.24
CA ALA A 15 -36.13 -17.76 -11.61
C ALA A 15 -36.39 -16.27 -11.29
N LEU A 16 -37.61 -15.80 -11.55
CA LEU A 16 -38.03 -14.44 -11.21
C LEU A 16 -38.06 -14.22 -9.68
N ALA A 17 -38.57 -15.19 -8.91
CA ALA A 17 -38.59 -15.10 -7.45
C ALA A 17 -37.16 -15.05 -6.86
N ILE A 18 -36.22 -15.84 -7.40
CA ILE A 18 -34.80 -15.80 -7.00
C ILE A 18 -34.17 -14.45 -7.35
N SER A 19 -34.45 -13.91 -8.54
CA SER A 19 -33.94 -12.60 -8.96
C SER A 19 -34.44 -11.46 -8.07
N VAL A 20 -35.71 -11.50 -7.64
CA VAL A 20 -36.28 -10.48 -6.74
C VAL A 20 -35.66 -10.57 -5.34
N MET A 21 -35.42 -11.78 -4.84
CA MET A 21 -34.77 -12.00 -3.54
C MET A 21 -33.29 -11.57 -3.54
N ALA A 22 -32.61 -11.67 -4.68
CA ALA A 22 -31.23 -11.18 -4.83
C ALA A 22 -31.14 -9.64 -4.86
N CYS A 23 -32.25 -8.94 -5.13
CA CYS A 23 -32.31 -7.48 -5.14
C CYS A 23 -32.66 -6.86 -3.78
N THR A 24 -33.04 -7.64 -2.77
CA THR A 24 -33.19 -7.10 -1.40
C THR A 24 -31.81 -6.89 -0.79
N SER A 25 -31.30 -5.67 -0.89
CA SER A 25 -30.11 -5.25 -0.15
C SER A 25 -30.38 -5.41 1.34
N ALA A 26 -29.55 -6.18 2.05
CA ALA A 26 -29.58 -6.20 3.50
C ALA A 26 -29.21 -4.81 4.01
N SER A 27 -30.20 -4.05 4.47
CA SER A 27 -29.95 -2.81 5.21
C SER A 27 -29.32 -3.18 6.55
N SER A 28 -28.00 -3.23 6.58
CA SER A 28 -27.25 -3.21 7.84
C SER A 28 -27.42 -1.82 8.45
N ALA A 29 -28.47 -1.66 9.25
CA ALA A 29 -28.60 -0.51 10.13
C ALA A 29 -27.57 -0.67 11.25
N GLY A 30 -26.32 -0.33 10.95
CA GLY A 30 -25.28 -0.24 11.97
C GLY A 30 -25.69 0.81 13.01
N THR A 31 -25.56 0.47 14.29
CA THR A 31 -25.74 1.44 15.37
C THR A 31 -24.65 2.50 15.27
N VAL A 32 -25.03 3.73 14.90
CA VAL A 32 -24.12 4.88 14.90
C VAL A 32 -24.10 5.48 16.29
N THR A 33 -22.93 5.54 16.91
CA THR A 33 -22.71 6.23 18.17
C THR A 33 -21.77 7.40 17.97
N VAL A 34 -22.06 8.52 18.64
CA VAL A 34 -21.13 9.64 18.73
C VAL A 34 -20.24 9.37 19.94
N VAL A 35 -18.93 9.35 19.70
CA VAL A 35 -17.91 9.21 20.75
C VAL A 35 -17.02 10.44 20.75
N ASP A 36 -16.58 10.88 21.92
CA ASP A 36 -15.69 12.04 22.03
C ASP A 36 -14.33 11.80 21.39
N ARG A 37 -13.84 10.55 21.41
CA ARG A 37 -12.57 10.12 20.81
C ARG A 37 -12.57 8.63 20.46
N PRO A 38 -11.78 8.19 19.47
CA PRO A 38 -11.54 6.77 19.21
C PRO A 38 -10.86 6.08 20.40
N ASP A 39 -11.08 4.78 20.52
CA ASP A 39 -10.44 3.96 21.55
C ASP A 39 -8.91 3.89 21.37
N ILE A 40 -8.20 3.88 22.49
CA ILE A 40 -6.74 3.81 22.59
C ILE A 40 -6.25 2.48 23.19
N HIS A 41 -7.16 1.63 23.65
CA HIS A 41 -6.84 0.33 24.24
C HIS A 41 -6.68 -0.78 23.18
N ALA A 42 -7.24 -0.58 21.98
CA ALA A 42 -7.03 -1.48 20.85
C ALA A 42 -5.56 -1.46 20.38
N VAL A 43 -4.94 -2.64 20.36
CA VAL A 43 -3.56 -2.82 19.90
C VAL A 43 -3.56 -3.05 18.38
N ASN A 44 -2.80 -2.24 17.64
CA ASN A 44 -2.58 -2.47 16.21
C ASN A 44 -1.66 -3.67 16.00
N THR A 45 -2.07 -4.63 15.17
CA THR A 45 -1.30 -5.85 14.87
C THR A 45 -0.23 -5.65 13.80
N ASN A 46 -0.35 -4.61 12.96
CA ASN A 46 0.51 -4.38 11.80
C ASN A 46 1.68 -3.42 12.10
N TYR A 47 1.48 -2.46 12.99
CA TYR A 47 2.47 -1.44 13.33
C TYR A 47 2.63 -1.30 14.83
N MET A 48 3.88 -1.17 15.28
CA MET A 48 4.15 -0.84 16.68
C MET A 48 3.63 0.57 16.99
N GLY A 49 2.70 0.66 17.93
CA GLY A 49 2.30 1.93 18.52
C GLY A 49 3.37 2.52 19.43
N TYR A 50 3.06 3.66 20.03
CA TYR A 50 3.91 4.25 21.05
C TYR A 50 4.01 3.33 22.27
N ARG A 51 5.24 3.10 22.74
CA ARG A 51 5.52 2.32 23.96
C ARG A 51 5.38 3.23 25.19
N ALA A 52 5.05 2.64 26.33
CA ALA A 52 5.07 3.37 27.60
C ALA A 52 6.45 4.06 27.82
N PRO A 53 6.48 5.29 28.38
CA PRO A 53 5.38 6.03 29.02
C PRO A 53 4.58 6.95 28.07
N LEU A 54 4.76 6.86 26.75
CA LEU A 54 4.08 7.74 25.80
C LEU A 54 2.57 7.42 25.72
N ARG A 55 1.76 8.46 25.52
CA ARG A 55 0.31 8.31 25.33
C ARG A 55 0.03 7.52 24.03
N PRO A 56 -0.85 6.51 24.03
CA PRO A 56 -1.17 5.77 22.82
C PRO A 56 -1.84 6.65 21.75
N LEU A 57 -1.74 6.21 20.48
CA LEU A 57 -2.31 6.88 19.33
C LEU A 57 -3.79 6.48 19.16
N ASN A 58 -4.67 7.47 18.92
CA ASN A 58 -6.07 7.20 18.58
C ASN A 58 -6.24 6.66 17.15
N PHE A 59 -5.30 6.98 16.26
CA PHE A 59 -5.30 6.55 14.87
C PHE A 59 -3.92 6.04 14.50
N ILE A 60 -3.88 4.88 13.85
CA ILE A 60 -2.67 4.27 13.33
C ILE A 60 -2.88 4.06 11.84
N LYS A 61 -1.84 4.33 11.04
CA LYS A 61 -1.90 4.18 9.59
C LYS A 61 -2.28 2.74 9.21
N LEU A 62 -3.10 2.59 8.18
CA LEU A 62 -3.37 1.28 7.60
C LEU A 62 -2.14 0.75 6.83
N PRO A 63 -1.93 -0.57 6.80
CA PRO A 63 -0.93 -1.18 5.94
C PRO A 63 -0.99 -0.67 4.51
N VAL A 64 0.17 -0.43 3.90
CA VAL A 64 0.23 -0.09 2.48
C VAL A 64 -0.42 -1.22 1.66
N GLY A 65 -1.27 -0.87 0.70
CA GLY A 65 -2.04 -1.84 -0.08
C GLY A 65 -3.37 -2.31 0.54
N ASN A 66 -3.66 -2.00 1.82
CA ASN A 66 -4.98 -2.32 2.41
C ASN A 66 -6.12 -1.52 1.76
N ILE A 67 -5.82 -0.33 1.25
CA ILE A 67 -6.75 0.44 0.42
C ILE A 67 -6.31 0.25 -1.03
N ARG A 68 -7.21 -0.27 -1.87
CA ARG A 68 -6.97 -0.45 -3.29
C ARG A 68 -7.54 0.75 -4.05
N PRO A 69 -6.72 1.45 -4.85
CA PRO A 69 -7.20 2.57 -5.65
C PRO A 69 -8.06 2.07 -6.82
N GLU A 70 -9.08 2.84 -7.17
CA GLU A 70 -9.94 2.58 -8.32
C GLU A 70 -10.11 3.85 -9.17
N GLY A 71 -10.72 3.70 -10.35
CA GLY A 71 -11.06 4.80 -11.26
C GLY A 71 -9.87 5.73 -11.57
N TRP A 72 -10.11 7.03 -11.42
CA TRP A 72 -9.12 8.07 -11.73
C TRP A 72 -7.84 7.95 -10.89
N VAL A 73 -7.96 7.66 -9.60
CA VAL A 73 -6.81 7.53 -8.70
C VAL A 73 -5.92 6.37 -9.13
N ARG A 74 -6.52 5.23 -9.46
CA ARG A 74 -5.77 4.07 -9.98
C ARG A 74 -5.03 4.44 -11.26
N LYS A 75 -5.71 5.09 -12.20
CA LYS A 75 -5.09 5.49 -13.47
C LYS A 75 -3.91 6.45 -13.25
N PHE A 76 -4.02 7.37 -12.31
CA PHE A 76 -2.94 8.31 -12.00
C PHE A 76 -1.72 7.62 -11.37
N LEU A 77 -1.92 6.58 -10.56
CA LEU A 77 -0.84 5.77 -10.01
C LEU A 77 -0.16 4.94 -11.11
N GLU A 78 -0.94 4.33 -12.00
CA GLU A 78 -0.40 3.60 -13.16
C GLU A 78 0.44 4.53 -14.06
N LEU A 79 0.00 5.76 -14.30
CA LEU A 79 0.77 6.75 -15.06
C LEU A 79 2.07 7.19 -14.36
N GLN A 80 2.09 7.27 -13.03
CA GLN A 80 3.33 7.54 -12.29
C GLN A 80 4.31 6.38 -12.41
N ARG A 81 3.81 5.12 -12.34
CA ARG A 81 4.62 3.92 -12.57
C ARG A 81 5.17 3.92 -13.99
N ASP A 82 4.33 4.19 -14.99
CA ASP A 82 4.73 4.15 -16.40
C ASP A 82 5.51 5.41 -16.82
N GLY A 83 5.74 6.34 -15.89
CA GLY A 83 6.39 7.63 -16.13
C GLY A 83 7.63 7.83 -15.26
N LEU A 84 7.92 9.10 -14.94
CA LEU A 84 9.16 9.49 -14.28
C LEU A 84 9.45 8.71 -13.00
N THR A 85 8.43 8.47 -12.16
CA THR A 85 8.64 7.78 -10.88
C THR A 85 9.11 6.34 -11.09
N GLY A 86 8.50 5.58 -12.01
CA GLY A 86 8.90 4.20 -12.25
C GLY A 86 10.24 4.06 -12.98
N HIS A 87 10.60 5.04 -13.79
CA HIS A 87 11.78 5.01 -14.64
C HIS A 87 12.95 5.88 -14.14
N LEU A 88 12.86 6.48 -12.93
CA LEU A 88 13.92 7.39 -12.44
C LEU A 88 15.29 6.71 -12.35
N GLY A 89 15.33 5.41 -12.03
CA GLY A 89 16.56 4.62 -11.96
C GLY A 89 17.25 4.42 -13.32
N GLU A 90 16.56 4.66 -14.44
CA GLU A 90 17.14 4.57 -15.78
C GLU A 90 17.78 5.90 -16.23
N ILE A 91 17.50 7.00 -15.54
CA ILE A 91 17.83 8.35 -16.00
C ILE A 91 18.61 9.19 -14.99
N SER A 92 18.48 8.94 -13.69
CA SER A 92 19.12 9.75 -12.66
C SER A 92 20.50 9.20 -12.31
N ALA A 93 21.52 10.03 -12.48
CA ALA A 93 22.89 9.69 -12.06
C ALA A 93 22.99 9.40 -10.55
N TRP A 94 22.06 9.91 -9.73
CA TRP A 94 22.05 9.68 -8.28
C TRP A 94 21.49 8.30 -7.91
N LEU A 95 20.76 7.65 -8.81
CA LEU A 95 20.24 6.29 -8.65
C LEU A 95 21.14 5.24 -9.32
N GLU A 96 22.26 5.67 -9.92
CA GLU A 96 23.30 4.73 -10.36
C GLU A 96 23.74 3.88 -9.18
N LYS A 97 23.79 2.56 -9.39
CA LYS A 97 24.00 1.59 -8.30
C LYS A 97 25.49 1.41 -8.01
N ASP A 98 26.31 1.54 -9.04
CA ASP A 98 27.75 1.50 -8.91
C ASP A 98 28.24 2.74 -8.14
N ASP A 99 29.05 2.49 -7.10
CA ASP A 99 29.59 3.54 -6.23
C ASP A 99 28.52 4.45 -5.57
N ASN A 100 27.36 3.87 -5.24
CA ASN A 100 26.30 4.59 -4.56
C ASN A 100 26.51 4.66 -3.04
N ALA A 101 26.55 5.86 -2.46
CA ALA A 101 26.81 6.04 -1.03
C ALA A 101 25.70 5.48 -0.12
N TRP A 102 24.50 5.26 -0.66
CA TRP A 102 23.41 4.59 0.06
C TRP A 102 23.56 3.06 0.09
N LEU A 103 24.33 2.48 -0.84
CA LEU A 103 24.53 1.03 -0.97
C LEU A 103 25.90 0.58 -0.47
N THR A 104 26.91 1.46 -0.50
CA THR A 104 28.26 1.20 -0.02
C THR A 104 28.80 2.32 0.84
N THR A 105 29.70 2.00 1.77
CA THR A 105 30.37 3.02 2.60
C THR A 105 31.35 3.82 1.74
N GLY A 106 31.15 5.13 1.67
CA GLY A 106 32.10 6.06 1.05
C GLY A 106 31.97 6.19 -0.46
N GLY A 107 30.86 5.76 -1.06
CA GLY A 107 30.58 6.06 -2.47
C GLY A 107 30.24 7.53 -2.72
N ASP A 108 30.33 7.96 -3.99
CA ASP A 108 30.22 9.36 -4.36
C ASP A 108 28.76 9.82 -4.64
N HIS A 109 27.84 8.89 -4.87
CA HIS A 109 26.42 9.21 -5.12
C HIS A 109 25.57 9.22 -3.84
N GLY A 110 25.85 10.18 -2.95
CA GLY A 110 25.21 10.27 -1.63
C GLY A 110 24.05 11.26 -1.49
N TRP A 111 23.55 11.82 -2.59
CA TRP A 111 22.51 12.85 -2.54
C TRP A 111 21.15 12.30 -2.08
N GLU A 112 20.33 13.18 -1.49
CA GLU A 112 19.03 12.83 -0.89
C GLU A 112 17.95 12.41 -1.91
N GLU A 113 18.24 12.44 -3.21
CA GLU A 113 17.29 12.03 -4.25
C GLU A 113 16.83 10.58 -4.09
N VAL A 114 17.75 9.66 -3.77
CA VAL A 114 17.43 8.24 -3.57
C VAL A 114 16.36 8.04 -2.49
N PRO A 115 16.51 8.52 -1.24
CA PRO A 115 15.48 8.32 -0.22
C PRO A 115 14.17 9.07 -0.52
N TYR A 116 14.21 10.24 -1.17
CA TYR A 116 12.98 10.94 -1.56
C TYR A 116 12.19 10.18 -2.62
N TRP A 117 12.87 9.67 -3.64
CA TRP A 117 12.28 8.82 -4.67
C TRP A 117 11.77 7.51 -4.07
N LEU A 118 12.61 6.81 -3.30
CA LEU A 118 12.31 5.48 -2.76
C LEU A 118 11.06 5.49 -1.87
N LYS A 119 10.80 6.58 -1.13
CA LYS A 119 9.58 6.74 -0.33
C LYS A 119 8.30 6.65 -1.18
N GLY A 120 8.28 7.33 -2.32
CA GLY A 120 7.15 7.32 -3.25
C GLY A 120 7.10 6.01 -4.05
N TYR A 121 8.24 5.60 -4.60
CA TYR A 121 8.39 4.41 -5.42
C TYR A 121 7.96 3.14 -4.68
N SER A 122 8.43 2.94 -3.44
CA SER A 122 8.07 1.79 -2.61
C SER A 122 6.57 1.74 -2.32
N SER A 123 5.95 2.88 -1.99
CA SER A 123 4.51 2.95 -1.74
C SER A 123 3.72 2.58 -3.00
N LEU A 124 4.15 3.08 -4.15
CA LEU A 124 3.54 2.78 -5.45
C LEU A 124 3.65 1.30 -5.81
N ALA A 125 4.84 0.70 -5.61
CA ALA A 125 5.13 -0.70 -5.85
C ALA A 125 4.16 -1.63 -5.11
N TYR A 126 3.98 -1.40 -3.80
CA TYR A 126 3.08 -2.22 -2.98
C TYR A 126 1.60 -1.91 -3.21
N ILE A 127 1.21 -0.67 -3.52
CA ILE A 127 -0.19 -0.32 -3.83
C ILE A 127 -0.65 -0.96 -5.14
N LEU A 128 0.19 -0.92 -6.18
CA LEU A 128 -0.11 -1.53 -7.49
C LEU A 128 0.23 -3.03 -7.54
N ASN A 129 0.87 -3.55 -6.50
CA ASN A 129 1.36 -4.94 -6.42
C ASN A 129 2.24 -5.29 -7.63
N ASP A 130 3.15 -4.40 -8.00
CA ASP A 130 4.07 -4.60 -9.12
C ASP A 130 5.33 -5.34 -8.66
N PRO A 131 5.54 -6.60 -9.08
CA PRO A 131 6.63 -7.43 -8.56
C PRO A 131 8.02 -6.87 -8.91
N LYS A 132 8.18 -6.22 -10.07
CA LYS A 132 9.47 -5.64 -10.48
C LYS A 132 9.82 -4.44 -9.61
N MET A 133 8.85 -3.55 -9.38
CA MET A 133 9.07 -2.41 -8.50
C MET A 133 9.28 -2.83 -7.04
N ILE A 134 8.62 -3.90 -6.59
CA ILE A 134 8.82 -4.44 -5.24
C ILE A 134 10.24 -4.98 -5.10
N GLU A 135 10.75 -5.68 -6.12
CA GLU A 135 12.13 -6.18 -6.12
C GLU A 135 13.14 -5.04 -6.07
N GLU A 136 12.98 -4.02 -6.91
CA GLU A 136 13.85 -2.82 -6.90
C GLU A 136 13.76 -2.10 -5.54
N THR A 137 12.56 -1.96 -4.98
CA THR A 137 12.38 -1.38 -3.64
C THR A 137 13.16 -2.16 -2.58
N LYS A 138 13.09 -3.49 -2.61
CA LYS A 138 13.80 -4.36 -1.67
C LYS A 138 15.30 -4.22 -1.82
N TYR A 139 15.81 -4.16 -3.06
CA TYR A 139 17.23 -3.96 -3.32
C TYR A 139 17.77 -2.72 -2.59
N TRP A 140 17.10 -1.58 -2.71
CA TRP A 140 17.52 -0.35 -2.01
C TRP A 140 17.38 -0.44 -0.50
N ILE A 141 16.25 -0.95 0.02
CA ILE A 141 16.03 -1.08 1.47
C ILE A 141 17.07 -2.01 2.09
N GLU A 142 17.28 -3.18 1.50
CA GLU A 142 18.23 -4.18 1.99
C GLU A 142 19.68 -3.73 1.84
N GLY A 143 20.00 -2.92 0.83
CA GLY A 143 21.32 -2.29 0.70
C GLY A 143 21.60 -1.26 1.81
N VAL A 144 20.61 -0.43 2.15
CA VAL A 144 20.76 0.64 3.15
C VAL A 144 20.85 0.09 4.58
N LEU A 145 20.12 -0.97 4.93
CA LEU A 145 20.04 -1.46 6.31
C LEU A 145 21.40 -1.86 6.92
N PRO A 146 22.27 -2.65 6.24
CA PRO A 146 23.62 -2.95 6.70
C PRO A 146 24.51 -1.70 6.78
N VAL A 147 24.43 -0.80 5.79
CA VAL A 147 25.21 0.44 5.79
C VAL A 147 24.85 1.30 6.99
N ALA A 148 23.56 1.51 7.26
CA ALA A 148 23.08 2.27 8.41
C ALA A 148 23.53 1.67 9.76
N SER A 149 23.65 0.35 9.85
CA SER A 149 24.16 -0.34 11.04
C SER A 149 25.66 -0.16 11.27
N ARG A 150 26.42 0.14 10.20
CA ARG A 150 27.88 0.35 10.22
C ARG A 150 28.25 1.82 10.35
N THR A 151 27.41 2.72 9.85
CA THR A 151 27.52 4.18 9.98
C THR A 151 26.92 4.68 11.29
N VAL A 152 27.26 4.04 12.42
CA VAL A 152 27.13 4.74 13.71
C VAL A 152 28.04 5.95 13.61
N ILE A 153 27.43 7.13 13.47
CA ILE A 153 28.06 8.44 13.40
C ILE A 153 29.10 8.50 14.53
N ARG A 154 30.38 8.34 14.19
CA ARG A 154 31.46 8.68 15.13
C ARG A 154 31.44 10.20 15.24
N PRO A 155 31.19 10.78 16.42
CA PRO A 155 31.30 12.21 16.58
C PRO A 155 32.76 12.61 16.34
N GLY A 156 33.02 13.44 15.33
CA GLY A 156 34.29 14.17 15.23
C GLY A 156 35.19 13.91 14.02
N GLN A 157 34.67 13.66 12.82
CA GLN A 157 35.48 13.79 11.59
C GLN A 157 34.78 14.78 10.64
N ARG A 158 35.21 16.04 10.73
CA ARG A 158 35.27 17.00 9.62
C ARG A 158 36.74 17.13 9.24
#